data_AF-A0A7S3QTJ2-F1
#
_entry.id   AF-A0A7S3QTJ2-F1
#
_cell.length_a   1.000
_cell.length_b   1.000
_cell.length_c   1.000
_cell.angle_alpha   90.00
_cell.angle_beta   90.00
_cell.angle_gamma   90.00
#
_symmetry.space_group_name_H-M   'P 1'
#
loop_
_entity.id
_entity.type
_entity.pdbx_description
1 polymer ?
#
loop_
_entity_poly.entity_id
_entity_poly.type
_entity_poly.pdbx_seq_one_letter_code
_entity_poly.pdbx_strand_id
1 'polypeptide(L)'
;QGDGTTGAVWECPVFQPVRSHPQRPKTPGPDPHMLVVCPDHSHYTPVYFLGNYDPKAKRFYMSTASGPYPLDLGGGPQGCTFYAPNVLTNDPHGRLVMWGWCQESGRPGKTKAYNYGSCLSLPRLIWRHPHVPGMLWQEPLPSLNRLRFST
;
A
#
# COMPACT_ATOMS: atom_id res chain seq x y z
N GLN A 1 0.05 6.99 -23.10
CA GLN A 1 0.24 6.89 -21.63
C GLN A 1 -1.10 7.17 -21.00
N GLY A 2 -1.48 6.46 -19.94
CA GLY A 2 -2.69 6.77 -19.19
C GLY A 2 -2.52 8.06 -18.40
N ASP A 3 -3.60 8.53 -17.78
CA ASP A 3 -3.67 9.79 -17.03
C ASP A 3 -3.18 9.67 -15.58
N GLY A 4 -2.63 8.50 -15.21
CA GLY A 4 -2.18 8.20 -13.84
C GLY A 4 -3.30 7.96 -12.82
N THR A 5 -4.57 7.98 -13.19
CA THR A 5 -5.69 7.74 -12.25
C THR A 5 -5.88 6.24 -11.98
N THR A 6 -5.99 5.46 -13.04
CA THR A 6 -5.94 3.99 -13.03
C THR A 6 -4.89 3.46 -14.00
N GLY A 7 -4.42 4.30 -14.92
CA GLY A 7 -3.35 3.99 -15.86
C GLY A 7 -3.79 3.12 -17.04
N ALA A 8 -2.99 3.13 -18.11
CA ALA A 8 -3.12 2.21 -19.23
C ALA A 8 -2.42 0.86 -18.94
N VAL A 9 -1.43 0.87 -18.04
CA VAL A 9 -0.69 -0.30 -17.55
C VAL A 9 -0.79 -0.36 -16.03
N TRP A 10 -1.02 -1.57 -15.51
CA TRP A 10 -1.00 -1.86 -14.08
C TRP A 10 0.30 -2.57 -13.71
N GLU A 11 1.17 -1.87 -13.01
CA GLU A 11 2.43 -2.40 -12.51
C GLU A 11 2.30 -2.85 -11.04
N CYS A 12 3.19 -3.75 -10.64
CA CYS A 12 3.33 -4.22 -9.25
C CYS A 12 2.00 -4.57 -8.54
N PRO A 13 1.15 -5.42 -9.13
CA PRO A 13 -0.13 -5.75 -8.52
C PRO A 13 0.07 -6.50 -7.20
N VAL A 14 -0.65 -6.07 -6.16
CA VAL A 14 -0.75 -6.81 -4.89
C VAL A 14 -2.19 -7.22 -4.68
N PHE A 15 -2.43 -8.51 -4.46
CA PHE A 15 -3.77 -9.04 -4.25
C PHE A 15 -3.84 -9.92 -3.00
N GLN A 16 -4.52 -9.45 -1.95
CA GLN A 16 -4.62 -10.17 -0.67
C GLN A 16 -5.95 -9.87 0.06
N PRO A 17 -6.50 -10.83 0.84
CA PRO A 17 -7.57 -10.53 1.78
C PRO A 17 -7.05 -9.57 2.88
N VAL A 18 -7.84 -8.55 3.21
CA VAL A 18 -7.51 -7.61 4.28
C VAL A 18 -8.39 -7.90 5.47
N ARG A 19 -7.75 -8.46 6.50
CA ARG A 19 -8.40 -8.84 7.75
C ARG A 19 -8.53 -7.66 8.70
N SER A 20 -9.36 -7.84 9.72
CA SER A 20 -9.34 -6.96 10.90
C SER A 20 -8.02 -7.10 11.66
N HIS A 21 -7.54 -6.02 12.28
CA HIS A 21 -6.35 -6.07 13.13
C HIS A 21 -6.56 -7.02 14.32
N PRO A 22 -5.62 -7.92 14.66
CA PRO A 22 -5.81 -8.93 15.72
C PRO A 22 -6.16 -8.37 17.09
N GLN A 23 -5.72 -7.14 17.38
CA GLN A 23 -5.94 -6.43 18.65
C GLN A 23 -7.03 -5.35 18.57
N ARG A 24 -7.79 -5.26 17.48
CA ARG A 24 -8.91 -4.32 17.33
C ARG A 24 -10.23 -5.08 17.24
N PRO A 25 -11.37 -4.43 17.53
CA PRO A 25 -12.68 -5.04 17.32
C PRO A 25 -12.81 -5.57 15.87
N LYS A 26 -13.33 -6.79 15.73
CA LYS A 26 -13.60 -7.36 14.41
C LYS A 26 -14.63 -6.51 13.69
N THR A 27 -14.34 -6.21 12.42
CA THR A 27 -15.34 -5.61 11.54
C THR A 27 -16.36 -6.69 11.17
N PRO A 28 -17.68 -6.40 11.25
CA PRO A 28 -18.70 -7.34 10.80
C PRO A 28 -18.59 -7.66 9.30
N GLY A 29 -18.96 -8.90 8.94
CA GLY A 29 -19.00 -9.38 7.56
C GLY A 29 -17.70 -10.04 7.09
N PRO A 30 -17.66 -10.51 5.83
CA PRO A 30 -16.48 -11.15 5.26
C PRO A 30 -15.33 -10.14 5.05
N ASP A 31 -14.10 -10.64 5.14
CA ASP A 31 -12.92 -9.85 4.83
C ASP A 31 -12.87 -9.55 3.32
N PRO A 32 -12.80 -8.27 2.90
CA PRO A 32 -12.66 -7.92 1.50
C PRO A 32 -11.25 -8.29 1.01
N HIS A 33 -11.09 -8.42 -0.31
CA HIS A 33 -9.79 -8.46 -0.95
C HIS A 33 -9.35 -7.06 -1.34
N MET A 34 -8.09 -6.77 -1.09
CA MET A 34 -7.40 -5.59 -1.59
C MET A 34 -6.69 -5.94 -2.89
N LEU A 35 -6.91 -5.10 -3.90
CA LEU A 35 -6.13 -5.06 -5.13
C LEU A 35 -5.40 -3.73 -5.17
N VAL A 36 -4.07 -3.75 -5.05
CA VAL A 36 -3.21 -2.58 -5.27
C VAL A 36 -2.64 -2.64 -6.67
N VAL A 37 -2.54 -1.49 -7.33
CA VAL A 37 -1.84 -1.34 -8.61
C VAL A 37 -1.05 -0.04 -8.61
N CYS A 38 0.06 -0.03 -9.33
CA CYS A 38 0.79 1.18 -9.65
C CYS A 38 0.50 1.58 -11.10
N PRO A 39 -0.16 2.72 -11.34
CA PRO A 39 -0.55 3.11 -12.69
C PRO A 39 0.65 3.70 -13.44
N ASP A 40 0.98 3.16 -14.62
CA ASP A 40 1.89 3.67 -15.67
C ASP A 40 3.33 4.10 -15.34
N HIS A 41 3.60 4.75 -14.21
CA HIS A 41 4.87 5.37 -13.89
C HIS A 41 5.13 5.39 -12.38
N SER A 42 6.39 5.24 -12.01
CA SER A 42 6.93 5.37 -10.65
C SER A 42 6.65 6.67 -9.89
N HIS A 43 6.18 7.74 -10.57
CA HIS A 43 5.85 9.02 -9.93
C HIS A 43 4.35 9.15 -9.64
N TYR A 44 3.53 8.24 -10.15
CA TYR A 44 2.11 8.21 -9.87
C TYR A 44 1.82 7.42 -8.60
N THR A 45 0.81 7.89 -7.86
CA THR A 45 0.42 7.30 -6.60
C THR A 45 -0.11 5.89 -6.80
N PRO A 46 0.44 4.87 -6.11
CA PRO A 46 -0.17 3.56 -6.07
C PRO A 46 -1.59 3.66 -5.53
N VAL A 47 -2.53 3.00 -6.18
CA VAL A 47 -3.94 3.01 -5.80
C VAL A 47 -4.37 1.62 -5.38
N TYR A 48 -5.39 1.56 -4.51
CA TYR A 48 -6.00 0.31 -4.12
C TYR A 48 -7.51 0.32 -4.30
N PHE A 49 -8.04 -0.88 -4.51
CA PHE A 49 -9.46 -1.21 -4.52
C PHE A 49 -9.75 -2.20 -3.40
N LEU A 50 -10.91 -2.08 -2.76
CA LEU A 50 -11.44 -3.08 -1.83
C LEU A 50 -12.72 -3.67 -2.37
N GLY A 51 -12.79 -4.99 -2.47
CA GLY A 51 -13.96 -5.65 -3.06
C GLY A 51 -14.02 -7.13 -2.76
N ASN A 52 -15.05 -7.78 -3.33
CA ASN A 52 -15.25 -9.21 -3.17
C ASN A 52 -14.47 -9.98 -4.22
N TYR A 53 -13.90 -11.11 -3.78
CA TYR A 53 -13.25 -12.09 -4.64
C TYR A 53 -14.00 -13.41 -4.53
N ASP A 54 -14.39 -13.97 -5.68
CA ASP A 54 -14.91 -15.33 -5.76
C ASP A 54 -13.75 -16.29 -6.12
N PRO A 55 -13.32 -17.17 -5.20
CA PRO A 55 -12.26 -18.13 -5.46
C PRO A 55 -12.64 -19.23 -6.45
N LYS A 56 -13.94 -19.54 -6.62
CA LYS A 56 -14.42 -20.52 -7.61
C LYS A 56 -14.37 -19.94 -9.01
N ALA A 57 -14.90 -18.73 -9.18
CA ALA A 57 -14.85 -18.01 -10.45
C ALA A 57 -13.48 -17.39 -10.75
N LYS A 58 -12.56 -17.38 -9.76
CA LYS A 58 -11.24 -16.72 -9.81
C LYS A 58 -11.36 -15.25 -10.23
N ARG A 59 -12.37 -14.55 -9.68
CA ARG A 59 -12.75 -13.20 -10.13
C ARG A 59 -12.86 -12.22 -8.98
N PHE A 60 -12.17 -11.09 -9.14
CA PHE A 60 -12.40 -9.88 -8.34
C PHE A 60 -13.44 -8.99 -9.05
N TYR A 61 -14.49 -8.60 -8.35
CA TYR A 61 -15.59 -7.84 -8.95
C TYR A 61 -15.36 -6.33 -8.85
N MET A 62 -14.69 -5.76 -9.87
CA MET A 62 -14.43 -4.32 -9.95
C MET A 62 -15.71 -3.47 -9.89
N SER A 63 -16.82 -3.95 -10.46
CA SER A 63 -18.10 -3.20 -10.52
C SER A 63 -18.73 -2.89 -9.15
N THR A 64 -18.35 -3.65 -8.11
CA THR A 64 -18.82 -3.46 -6.74
C THR A 64 -17.68 -3.13 -5.78
N ALA A 65 -16.47 -3.01 -6.29
CA ALA A 65 -15.31 -2.62 -5.49
C ALA A 65 -15.36 -1.12 -5.17
N SER A 66 -14.90 -0.77 -3.98
CA SER A 66 -14.64 0.61 -3.60
C SER A 66 -13.23 1.01 -4.07
N GLY A 67 -13.05 2.26 -4.50
CA GLY A 67 -11.78 2.80 -5.02
C GLY A 67 -11.90 3.32 -6.46
N PRO A 68 -10.79 3.72 -7.10
CA PRO A 68 -9.42 3.68 -6.57
C PRO A 68 -9.22 4.67 -5.43
N TYR A 69 -8.52 4.24 -4.38
CA TYR A 69 -8.07 5.10 -3.30
C TYR A 69 -6.55 5.20 -3.30
N PRO A 70 -5.96 6.36 -2.98
CA PRO A 70 -4.52 6.47 -2.86
C PRO A 70 -4.02 5.61 -1.69
N LEU A 71 -3.02 4.77 -1.95
CA LEU A 71 -2.41 3.91 -0.92
C LEU A 71 -1.49 4.72 0.01
N ASP A 72 -0.84 5.75 -0.52
CA ASP A 72 0.02 6.65 0.24
C ASP A 72 -0.18 8.07 -0.28
N LEU A 73 -0.23 9.05 0.63
CA LEU A 73 -0.39 10.47 0.31
C LEU A 73 0.95 11.22 0.31
N GLY A 74 2.04 10.52 0.60
CA GLY A 74 3.40 11.03 0.63
C GLY A 74 3.91 11.37 -0.77
N GLY A 75 4.61 12.49 -0.86
CA GLY A 75 5.14 13.01 -2.11
C GLY A 75 5.43 14.50 -2.01
N GLY A 76 5.77 15.10 -3.14
CA GLY A 76 6.01 16.53 -3.24
C GLY A 76 5.68 17.07 -4.63
N PRO A 77 6.17 18.25 -5.01
CA PRO A 77 5.90 18.86 -6.31
C PRO A 77 6.27 18.00 -7.53
N GLN A 78 7.08 16.96 -7.32
CA GLN A 78 7.59 16.05 -8.34
C GLN A 78 6.82 14.72 -8.41
N GLY A 79 5.77 14.55 -7.61
CA GLY A 79 4.93 13.35 -7.58
C GLY A 79 5.02 12.56 -6.27
N CYS A 80 4.45 11.36 -6.28
CA CYS A 80 4.44 10.47 -5.12
C CYS A 80 5.85 9.96 -4.80
N THR A 81 6.18 9.77 -3.53
CA THR A 81 7.48 9.15 -3.15
C THR A 81 7.38 7.63 -3.07
N PHE A 82 6.21 7.07 -2.77
CA PHE A 82 6.00 5.65 -2.50
C PHE A 82 5.50 4.90 -3.73
N TYR A 83 6.15 3.79 -4.11
CA TYR A 83 5.80 2.99 -5.29
C TYR A 83 6.19 1.51 -5.10
N ALA A 84 5.71 0.63 -5.99
CA ALA A 84 5.98 -0.82 -6.00
C ALA A 84 5.79 -1.49 -4.62
N PRO A 85 4.61 -1.37 -4.00
CA PRO A 85 4.36 -1.98 -2.71
C PRO A 85 4.38 -3.51 -2.80
N ASN A 86 4.76 -4.14 -1.70
CA ASN A 86 4.61 -5.57 -1.51
C ASN A 86 4.21 -5.87 -0.06
N VAL A 87 3.74 -7.10 0.18
CA VAL A 87 3.18 -7.51 1.46
C VAL A 87 3.74 -8.85 1.94
N LEU A 88 3.95 -8.95 3.25
CA LEU A 88 4.18 -10.20 3.96
C LEU A 88 2.86 -10.64 4.59
N THR A 89 2.40 -11.84 4.22
CA THR A 89 1.09 -12.39 4.62
C THR A 89 1.19 -13.45 5.73
N ASN A 90 2.38 -13.97 5.98
CA ASN A 90 2.67 -15.02 6.95
C ASN A 90 3.48 -14.47 8.15
N ASP A 91 3.19 -13.24 8.58
CA ASP A 91 3.74 -12.68 9.82
C ASP A 91 3.36 -13.59 11.03
N PRO A 92 4.29 -13.84 11.98
CA PRO A 92 4.03 -14.71 13.14
C PRO A 92 2.85 -14.31 14.02
N HIS A 93 2.37 -13.06 13.93
CA HIS A 93 1.21 -12.57 14.67
C HIS A 93 -0.07 -12.50 13.80
N GLY A 94 -0.04 -13.09 12.60
CA GLY A 94 -1.18 -13.12 11.67
C GLY A 94 -1.54 -11.76 11.08
N ARG A 95 -0.59 -10.82 11.04
CA ARG A 95 -0.77 -9.46 10.53
C ARG A 95 -0.40 -9.38 9.05
N LEU A 96 -0.98 -8.42 8.34
CA LEU A 96 -0.55 -8.07 6.99
C LEU A 96 0.46 -6.92 7.08
N VAL A 97 1.70 -7.15 6.67
CA VAL A 97 2.78 -6.16 6.74
C VAL A 97 3.10 -5.68 5.33
N MET A 98 3.15 -4.38 5.10
CA MET A 98 3.44 -3.75 3.82
C MET A 98 4.72 -2.92 3.86
N TRP A 99 5.43 -2.89 2.75
CA TRP A 99 6.48 -1.93 2.45
C TRP A 99 6.39 -1.53 0.98
N GLY A 100 7.08 -0.46 0.59
CA GLY A 100 7.24 -0.07 -0.79
C GLY A 100 8.58 0.63 -1.01
N TRP A 101 8.94 0.77 -2.27
CA TRP A 101 10.10 1.55 -2.69
C TRP A 101 9.79 3.04 -2.56
N CYS A 102 10.75 3.80 -2.02
CA CYS A 102 10.68 5.23 -1.82
C CYS A 102 11.75 5.91 -2.65
N GLN A 103 11.33 6.66 -3.66
CA GLN A 103 12.25 7.41 -4.52
C GLN A 103 12.73 8.70 -3.90
N GLU A 104 13.86 9.20 -4.38
CA GLU A 104 14.43 10.46 -3.98
C GLU A 104 13.54 11.63 -4.37
N SER A 105 13.28 12.52 -3.41
CA SER A 105 12.64 13.80 -3.67
C SER A 105 13.72 14.86 -3.88
N GLY A 106 14.16 15.04 -5.13
CA GLY A 106 15.21 16.00 -5.48
C GLY A 106 15.82 15.73 -6.85
N ARG A 107 16.34 16.77 -7.53
CA ARG A 107 16.87 16.66 -8.90
C ARG A 107 17.94 15.55 -9.01
N PRO A 108 17.78 14.54 -9.90
CA PRO A 108 18.84 13.60 -10.30
C PRO A 108 19.91 14.23 -11.20
N GLY A 109 20.10 15.53 -11.11
CA GLY A 109 20.98 16.30 -11.99
C GLY A 109 21.95 17.13 -11.18
N LYS A 110 23.21 16.66 -11.13
CA LYS A 110 24.45 17.43 -10.90
C LYS A 110 25.25 17.22 -9.61
N THR A 111 25.02 16.19 -8.81
CA THR A 111 26.04 15.82 -7.80
C THR A 111 26.28 14.32 -7.78
N LYS A 112 27.51 13.90 -8.15
CA LYS A 112 28.10 12.59 -7.79
C LYS A 112 28.33 12.48 -6.26
N ALA A 113 27.55 13.19 -5.45
CA ALA A 113 27.77 13.31 -4.02
C ALA A 113 27.48 12.00 -3.29
N TYR A 114 26.64 11.14 -3.86
CA TYR A 114 26.21 9.88 -3.27
C TYR A 114 26.34 8.75 -4.28
N ASN A 115 26.70 7.55 -3.79
CA ASN A 115 26.81 6.31 -4.55
C ASN A 115 25.65 5.33 -4.26
N TYR A 116 24.58 5.83 -3.65
CA TYR A 116 23.36 5.10 -3.35
C TYR A 116 22.15 5.92 -3.82
N GLY A 117 21.03 5.23 -3.98
CA GLY A 117 19.77 5.85 -4.35
C GLY A 117 18.58 5.09 -3.79
N SER A 118 17.55 5.87 -3.46
CA SER A 118 16.25 5.45 -2.94
C SER A 118 16.34 4.66 -1.63
N CYS A 119 15.19 4.28 -1.07
CA CYS A 119 15.13 3.36 0.06
C CYS A 119 13.82 2.55 0.06
N LEU A 120 13.67 1.64 1.01
CA LEU A 120 12.36 1.08 1.33
C LEU A 120 11.70 1.94 2.41
N SER A 121 10.37 2.08 2.33
CA SER A 121 9.61 2.61 3.45
C SER A 121 9.81 1.76 4.70
N LEU A 122 9.63 2.34 5.88
CA LEU A 122 9.45 1.54 7.09
C LEU A 122 8.27 0.57 6.90
N PRO A 123 8.38 -0.68 7.40
CA PRO A 123 7.29 -1.64 7.31
C PRO A 123 6.09 -1.16 8.12
N ARG A 124 4.89 -1.35 7.57
CA ARG A 124 3.63 -0.91 8.18
C ARG A 124 2.69 -2.08 8.30
N LEU A 125 1.93 -2.13 9.38
CA LEU A 125 0.75 -2.98 9.44
C LEU A 125 -0.34 -2.34 8.58
N ILE A 126 -1.11 -3.17 7.88
CA ILE A 126 -2.28 -2.72 7.11
C ILE A 126 -3.50 -3.56 7.47
N TRP A 127 -4.65 -2.92 7.63
CA TRP A 127 -5.91 -3.60 7.91
C TRP A 127 -7.11 -2.73 7.54
N ARG A 128 -8.29 -3.34 7.50
CA ARG A 128 -9.53 -2.64 7.16
C ARG A 128 -9.96 -1.70 8.30
N HIS A 129 -10.38 -0.49 7.95
CA HIS A 129 -11.01 0.42 8.92
C HIS A 129 -12.34 -0.18 9.43
N PRO A 130 -12.60 -0.20 10.75
CA PRO A 130 -13.81 -0.84 11.31
C PRO A 130 -15.13 -0.15 10.96
N HIS A 131 -15.13 1.17 10.78
CA HIS A 131 -16.34 1.97 10.56
C HIS A 131 -16.45 2.66 9.20
N VAL A 132 -15.35 2.84 8.47
CA VAL A 132 -15.34 3.55 7.18
C VAL A 132 -15.19 2.52 6.05
N PRO A 133 -16.25 2.24 5.27
CA PRO A 133 -16.16 1.36 4.12
C PRO A 133 -15.09 1.84 3.13
N GLY A 134 -14.35 0.91 2.53
CA GLY A 134 -13.32 1.24 1.54
C GLY A 134 -12.00 1.75 2.11
N MET A 135 -11.92 2.12 3.40
CA MET A 135 -10.70 2.68 3.98
C MET A 135 -9.80 1.63 4.62
N LEU A 136 -8.49 1.75 4.36
CA LEU A 136 -7.43 1.02 5.06
C LEU A 136 -6.81 1.88 6.17
N TRP A 137 -6.52 1.26 7.29
CA TRP A 137 -5.61 1.80 8.30
C TRP A 137 -4.20 1.28 8.08
N GLN A 138 -3.24 2.15 8.36
CA GLN A 138 -1.82 1.83 8.33
C GLN A 138 -1.16 2.36 9.61
N GLU A 139 -0.27 1.57 10.20
CA GLU A 139 0.59 2.03 11.30
C GLU A 139 2.00 1.46 11.14
N PRO A 140 3.06 2.19 11.54
CA PRO A 140 4.41 1.63 11.59
C PRO A 140 4.44 0.34 12.42
N LEU A 141 5.21 -0.65 11.96
CA LEU A 141 5.34 -1.93 12.66
C LEU A 141 5.78 -1.70 14.12
N PRO A 142 5.09 -2.27 15.14
CA PRO A 142 5.37 -1.95 16.55
C PRO A 142 6.81 -2.22 17.01
N SER A 143 7.54 -3.12 16.35
CA SER A 143 8.96 -3.38 16.65
C SER A 143 9.86 -2.16 16.43
N LEU A 144 9.44 -1.22 15.57
CA LEU A 144 10.16 0.05 15.34
C LEU A 144 10.21 0.93 16.60
N ASN A 145 9.32 0.71 17.58
CA ASN A 145 9.38 1.42 18.86
C ASN A 145 10.68 1.14 19.64
N ARG A 146 11.38 0.03 19.36
CA ARG A 146 12.69 -0.29 19.95
C ARG A 146 13.81 0.65 19.52
N LEU A 147 13.59 1.43 18.45
CA LEU A 147 14.55 2.41 17.93
C LEU A 147 14.38 3.79 18.58
N ARG A 148 13.37 3.97 19.44
CA ARG A 148 13.17 5.23 20.18
C ARG A 148 14.19 5.32 21.31
N PHE A 149 14.94 6.41 21.39
CA PHE A 149 15.79 6.69 22.54
C PHE A 149 14.92 6.90 23.79
N SER A 150 15.35 6.35 24.93
CA SER A 150 14.82 6.74 26.23
C SER A 150 15.26 8.17 26.52
N THR A 151 14.31 9.10 26.57
CA THR A 151 14.52 10.45 27.09
C THR A 151 14.68 10.45 28.60
#